data_AF-A0A2M8FY60-F1
#
_entry.id   AF-A0A2M8FY60-F1
#
_cell.length_a   1.000
_cell.length_b   1.000
_cell.length_c   1.000
_cell.angle_alpha   90.00
_cell.angle_beta   90.00
_cell.angle_gamma   90.00
#
_symmetry.space_group_name_H-M   'P 1'
#
loop_
_entity.id
_entity.type
_entity.pdbx_description
1 polymer ?
#
loop_
_entity_poly.entity_id
_entity_poly.type
_entity_poly.pdbx_seq_one_letter_code
_entity_poly.pdbx_strand_id
1 'polypeptide(L)'
;MKILVALLLCLCVSCASLTPSNKRAEHIIHSYFKDYAKKYPTTPFGEKGVEKVEIISQKQLRKNYSAADAYVYLKTGDIIQVDATLQKKAIMWKLLSWENPYNEEQ
;
A
#
# COMPACT_ATOMS: atom_id res chain seq x y z
N MET A 1 -3.46 -44.23 -8.34
CA MET A 1 -3.66 -43.43 -7.12
C MET A 1 -2.65 -42.28 -6.90
N LYS A 2 -1.86 -41.85 -7.91
CA LYS A 2 -0.92 -40.71 -7.77
C LYS A 2 -1.42 -39.43 -8.46
N ILE A 3 -2.24 -39.56 -9.50
CA ILE A 3 -2.79 -38.45 -10.29
C ILE A 3 -3.85 -37.65 -9.52
N LEU A 4 -4.64 -38.32 -8.67
CA LEU A 4 -5.69 -37.69 -7.87
C LEU A 4 -5.13 -36.72 -6.81
N VAL A 5 -3.95 -37.03 -6.26
CA VAL A 5 -3.27 -36.21 -5.23
C VAL A 5 -2.70 -34.92 -5.85
N ALA A 6 -2.20 -34.98 -7.09
CA ALA A 6 -1.67 -33.82 -7.80
C ALA A 6 -2.78 -32.81 -8.16
N LEU A 7 -3.99 -33.27 -8.51
CA LEU A 7 -5.12 -32.40 -8.84
C LEU A 7 -5.66 -31.67 -7.59
N LEU A 8 -5.61 -32.32 -6.42
CA LEU A 8 -6.09 -31.74 -5.16
C LEU A 8 -5.17 -30.63 -4.63
N LEU A 9 -3.85 -30.73 -4.87
CA LEU A 9 -2.87 -29.71 -4.48
C LEU A 9 -3.00 -28.39 -5.29
N CYS A 10 -3.53 -28.44 -6.52
CA CYS A 10 -3.74 -27.25 -7.34
C CYS A 10 -4.95 -26.40 -6.90
N LEU A 11 -5.89 -26.97 -6.14
CA LEU A 11 -7.09 -26.25 -5.70
C LEU A 11 -6.84 -25.32 -4.50
N CYS A 12 -5.69 -25.45 -3.82
CA CYS A 12 -5.32 -24.61 -2.67
C CYS A 12 -4.59 -23.31 -3.06
N VAL A 13 -4.33 -23.05 -4.35
CA VAL A 13 -3.43 -21.96 -4.78
C VAL A 13 -4.17 -20.67 -5.19
N SER A 14 -5.49 -20.55 -5.00
CA SER A 14 -6.22 -19.36 -5.44
C SER A 14 -7.15 -18.74 -4.41
N CYS A 15 -6.62 -18.47 -3.21
CA CYS A 15 -7.06 -17.29 -2.47
C CYS A 15 -6.22 -16.09 -2.94
N ALA A 16 -6.43 -15.66 -4.19
CA ALA A 16 -5.90 -14.38 -4.64
C ALA A 16 -6.62 -13.28 -3.83
N SER A 17 -6.02 -12.87 -2.72
CA SER A 17 -6.57 -11.86 -1.82
C SER A 17 -7.01 -10.63 -2.61
N LEU A 18 -8.25 -10.22 -2.36
CA LEU A 18 -8.91 -9.09 -3.02
C LEU A 18 -8.26 -7.74 -2.65
N THR A 19 -7.52 -7.73 -1.54
CA THR A 19 -6.66 -6.64 -1.06
C THR A 19 -5.23 -7.16 -0.84
N PRO A 20 -4.19 -6.32 -0.87
CA PRO A 20 -2.87 -6.73 -0.38
C PRO A 20 -2.93 -7.00 1.14
N SER A 21 -1.97 -7.76 1.67
CA SER A 21 -1.79 -7.82 3.13
C SER A 21 -1.28 -6.49 3.67
N ASN A 22 -1.47 -6.20 4.95
CA ASN A 22 -0.98 -4.96 5.60
C ASN A 22 0.51 -4.73 5.34
N LYS A 23 1.36 -5.72 5.66
CA LYS A 23 2.82 -5.65 5.38
C LYS A 23 3.14 -5.34 3.92
N ARG A 24 2.35 -5.88 2.99
CA ARG A 24 2.55 -5.62 1.55
C ARG A 24 2.13 -4.21 1.18
N ALA A 25 1.00 -3.72 1.71
CA ALA A 25 0.56 -2.35 1.51
C ALA A 25 1.56 -1.34 2.11
N GLU A 26 2.02 -1.56 3.34
CA GLU A 26 3.08 -0.77 3.99
C GLU A 26 4.32 -0.67 3.10
N HIS A 27 4.80 -1.81 2.59
CA HIS A 27 5.96 -1.83 1.69
C HIS A 27 5.72 -1.04 0.39
N ILE A 28 4.53 -1.18 -0.21
CA ILE A 28 4.17 -0.47 -1.46
C ILE A 28 4.13 1.04 -1.22
N ILE A 29 3.44 1.47 -0.16
CA ILE A 29 3.27 2.88 0.18
C ILE A 29 4.61 3.49 0.59
N HIS A 30 5.40 2.80 1.42
CA HIS A 30 6.74 3.24 1.82
C HIS A 30 7.67 3.39 0.62
N SER A 31 7.70 2.38 -0.28
CA SER A 31 8.51 2.44 -1.50
C SER A 31 8.11 3.62 -2.38
N TYR A 32 6.80 3.82 -2.56
CA TYR A 32 6.28 4.98 -3.29
C TYR A 32 6.74 6.30 -2.68
N PHE A 33 6.57 6.50 -1.37
CA PHE A 33 6.94 7.78 -0.74
C PHE A 33 8.45 8.00 -0.69
N LYS A 34 9.26 6.93 -0.63
CA LYS A 34 10.72 7.04 -0.76
C LYS A 34 11.13 7.57 -2.14
N ASP A 35 10.46 7.16 -3.21
CA ASP A 35 10.73 7.67 -4.55
C ASP A 35 10.08 9.04 -4.79
N TYR A 36 8.89 9.28 -4.22
CA TYR A 36 8.24 10.59 -4.21
C TYR A 36 9.11 11.66 -3.54
N ALA A 37 9.70 11.35 -2.38
CA ALA A 37 10.61 12.22 -1.64
C ALA A 37 11.82 12.67 -2.48
N LYS A 38 12.39 11.77 -3.29
CA LYS A 38 13.48 12.11 -4.21
C LYS A 38 13.02 13.03 -5.33
N LYS A 39 11.81 12.82 -5.83
CA LYS A 39 11.23 13.60 -6.95
C LYS A 39 10.78 15.00 -6.51
N TYR A 40 10.28 15.12 -5.28
CA TYR A 40 9.73 16.36 -4.72
C TYR A 40 10.42 16.69 -3.38
N PRO A 41 11.66 17.18 -3.42
CA PRO A 41 12.48 17.39 -2.23
C PRO A 41 11.92 18.45 -1.28
N THR A 42 11.08 19.37 -1.75
CA THR A 42 10.46 20.44 -0.95
C THR A 42 9.16 20.02 -0.24
N THR A 43 8.78 18.75 -0.37
CA THR A 43 7.61 18.22 0.36
C THR A 43 8.06 17.71 1.73
N PRO A 44 7.17 17.58 2.72
CA PRO A 44 7.54 17.03 4.03
C PRO A 44 8.24 15.66 3.93
N PHE A 45 7.81 14.81 2.98
CA PHE A 45 8.43 13.51 2.72
C PHE A 45 9.86 13.62 2.19
N GLY A 46 10.14 14.64 1.36
CA GLY A 46 11.45 14.95 0.80
C GLY A 46 12.41 15.54 1.82
N GLU A 47 11.96 16.58 2.53
CA GLU A 47 12.79 17.33 3.47
C GLU A 47 13.15 16.52 4.70
N LYS A 48 12.16 15.85 5.30
CA LYS A 48 12.31 15.14 6.58
C LYS A 48 12.65 13.67 6.38
N GLY A 49 12.31 13.12 5.22
CA GLY A 49 12.54 11.71 4.88
C GLY A 49 11.53 10.78 5.55
N VAL A 50 11.15 9.74 4.81
CA VAL A 50 10.24 8.70 5.28
C VAL A 50 11.00 7.65 6.11
N GLU A 51 10.46 7.27 7.26
CA GLU A 51 11.00 6.24 8.15
C GLU A 51 10.21 4.93 8.07
N LYS A 52 8.91 4.99 8.31
CA LYS A 52 8.03 3.81 8.29
C LYS A 52 6.62 4.18 7.83
N VAL A 53 5.86 3.16 7.43
CA VAL A 53 4.44 3.28 7.11
C VAL A 53 3.68 2.24 7.91
N GLU A 54 2.56 2.63 8.50
CA GLU A 54 1.65 1.74 9.21
C GLU A 54 0.25 1.83 8.61
N ILE A 55 -0.38 0.68 8.40
CA ILE A 55 -1.75 0.61 7.89
C ILE A 55 -2.72 0.63 9.06
N ILE A 56 -3.62 1.60 9.05
CA ILE A 56 -4.70 1.75 10.03
C ILE A 56 -5.88 0.88 9.61
N SER A 57 -6.27 1.00 8.34
CA SER A 57 -7.47 0.38 7.79
C SER A 57 -7.25 0.04 6.32
N GLN A 58 -7.92 -1.00 5.84
CA GLN A 58 -8.00 -1.30 4.40
C GLN A 58 -9.41 -1.76 4.03
N LYS A 59 -9.85 -1.32 2.86
CA LYS A 59 -11.13 -1.70 2.29
C LYS A 59 -10.99 -2.01 0.82
N GLN A 60 -11.62 -3.08 0.38
CA GLN A 60 -11.76 -3.32 -1.05
C GLN A 60 -12.74 -2.30 -1.66
N LEU A 61 -12.30 -1.58 -2.69
CA LEU A 61 -13.17 -0.68 -3.45
C LEU A 61 -13.89 -1.44 -4.57
N ARG A 62 -13.13 -2.21 -5.35
CA ARG A 62 -13.61 -3.06 -6.44
C ARG A 62 -12.56 -4.11 -6.81
N LYS A 63 -12.81 -4.95 -7.81
CA LYS A 63 -11.81 -5.90 -8.32
C LYS A 63 -10.52 -5.17 -8.72
N ASN A 64 -9.38 -5.57 -8.15
CA ASN A 64 -8.04 -4.99 -8.35
C ASN A 64 -7.82 -3.59 -7.75
N TYR A 65 -8.72 -3.09 -6.89
CA TYR A 65 -8.54 -1.80 -6.23
C TYR A 65 -8.88 -1.89 -4.74
N SER A 66 -8.02 -1.33 -3.90
CA SER A 66 -8.24 -1.22 -2.46
C SER A 66 -7.88 0.18 -1.98
N ALA A 67 -8.68 0.71 -1.06
CA ALA A 67 -8.32 1.87 -0.25
C ALA A 67 -7.55 1.40 0.99
N ALA A 68 -6.58 2.19 1.41
CA ALA A 68 -5.81 1.98 2.62
C ALA A 68 -5.59 3.31 3.32
N ASP A 69 -6.01 3.39 4.58
CA ASP A 69 -5.71 4.53 5.44
C ASP A 69 -4.39 4.20 6.15
N ALA A 70 -3.42 5.09 6.05
CA ALA A 70 -2.07 4.83 6.54
C ALA A 70 -1.47 6.04 7.25
N TYR A 71 -0.61 5.76 8.23
CA TYR A 71 0.30 6.73 8.81
C TYR A 71 1.68 6.59 8.19
N VAL A 72 2.20 7.69 7.67
CA VAL A 72 3.58 7.83 7.19
C VAL A 72 4.37 8.55 8.27
N TYR A 73 5.31 7.84 8.89
CA TYR A 73 6.20 8.38 9.90
C TYR A 73 7.44 8.93 9.22
N LEU A 74 7.80 10.16 9.58
CA LEU A 74 9.00 10.82 9.11
C LEU A 74 10.12 10.68 10.14
N LYS A 75 11.37 10.74 9.68
CA LYS A 75 12.55 10.58 10.57
C LYS A 75 12.67 11.63 11.67
N THR A 76 11.96 12.75 11.52
CA THR A 76 11.86 13.83 12.51
C THR A 76 10.87 13.53 13.63
N GLY A 77 10.11 12.43 13.54
CA GLY A 77 9.04 12.08 14.48
C GLY A 77 7.65 12.58 14.07
N ASP A 78 7.55 13.33 12.97
CA ASP A 78 6.25 13.76 12.43
C ASP A 78 5.47 12.58 11.84
N ILE A 79 4.15 12.64 11.94
CA ILE A 79 3.23 11.63 11.41
C ILE A 79 2.28 12.31 10.43
N ILE A 80 2.21 11.79 9.20
CA ILE A 80 1.26 12.26 8.18
C ILE A 80 0.27 11.14 7.89
N GLN A 81 -1.02 11.42 8.04
CA GLN A 81 -2.06 10.52 7.58
C GLN A 81 -2.23 10.64 6.08
N VAL A 82 -2.37 9.50 5.40
CA VAL A 82 -2.63 9.44 3.96
C VAL A 82 -3.72 8.44 3.65
N ASP A 83 -4.60 8.83 2.74
CA ASP A 83 -5.63 7.96 2.19
C ASP A 83 -5.13 7.47 0.83
N ALA A 84 -4.72 6.21 0.75
CA ALA A 84 -4.04 5.64 -0.41
C ALA A 84 -4.96 4.72 -1.21
N THR A 85 -5.01 4.90 -2.53
CA THR A 85 -5.61 3.91 -3.44
C THR A 85 -4.53 3.00 -4.02
N LEU A 86 -4.65 1.71 -3.79
CA LEU A 86 -3.78 0.68 -4.34
C LEU A 86 -4.47 -0.04 -5.51
N GLN A 87 -3.71 -0.31 -6.56
CA GLN A 87 -4.18 -1.01 -7.76
C GLN A 87 -3.35 -2.27 -8.02
N LYS A 88 -4.01 -3.40 -8.28
CA LYS A 88 -3.37 -4.65 -8.74
C LYS A 88 -3.19 -4.61 -10.26
N LYS A 89 -1.94 -4.51 -10.74
CA LYS A 89 -1.57 -4.66 -12.16
C LYS A 89 -1.02 -6.07 -12.40
N ALA A 90 -1.76 -6.88 -13.16
CA ALA A 90 -1.50 -8.30 -13.42
C ALA A 90 -1.33 -9.15 -12.15
N ILE A 91 -0.14 -9.10 -11.55
CA ILE A 91 0.26 -9.86 -10.36
C ILE A 91 0.80 -8.97 -9.22
N MET A 92 1.05 -7.68 -9.47
CA MET A 92 1.70 -6.77 -8.52
C MET A 92 0.78 -5.61 -8.14
N TRP A 93 0.66 -5.36 -6.84
CA TRP A 93 0.00 -4.17 -6.31
C TRP A 93 0.93 -2.96 -6.37
N LYS A 94 0.37 -1.79 -6.69
CA LYS A 94 1.06 -0.50 -6.73
C LYS A 94 0.17 0.58 -6.13
N LEU A 95 0.78 1.63 -5.60
CA LEU A 95 0.06 2.85 -5.24
C LEU A 95 -0.35 3.58 -6.53
N LEU A 96 -1.64 3.90 -6.64
CA LEU A 96 -2.21 4.62 -7.78
C LEU A 96 -2.36 6.11 -7.48
N SER A 97 -2.93 6.43 -6.32
CA SER A 97 -3.12 7.80 -5.82
C SER A 97 -3.04 7.82 -4.30
N TRP A 98 -2.83 9.01 -3.74
CA TRP A 98 -2.88 9.26 -2.31
C TRP A 98 -3.33 10.70 -2.07
N GLU A 99 -4.02 10.93 -0.96
CA GLU A 99 -4.49 12.25 -0.50
C GLU A 99 -4.10 12.44 0.97
N ASN A 100 -3.91 13.71 1.38
CA ASN A 100 -3.79 14.06 2.80
C ASN A 100 -5.14 14.62 3.25
N PRO A 101 -5.92 13.88 4.07
CA PRO A 101 -7.26 14.29 4.45
C PRO A 101 -7.32 15.64 5.20
N TYR A 102 -6.21 16.09 5.81
CA TYR A 102 -6.16 17.34 6.56
C TYR A 102 -5.73 18.57 5.73
N ASN A 103 -5.42 18.40 4.44
CA ASN A 103 -5.06 19.53 3.57
C ASN A 103 -6.28 20.27 2.97
N GLU A 104 -7.51 19.78 3.19
CA GLU A 104 -8.72 20.40 2.65
C GLU A 104 -9.32 21.49 3.56
N GLU A 105 -8.78 21.68 4.76
CA GLU A 105 -9.27 22.66 5.75
C GLU A 105 -8.43 23.97 5.80
N GLN A 106 -7.59 24.23 4.79
CA GLN A 106 -6.80 25.47 4.66
C GLN A 106 -7.14 26.23 3.38
#